data_AF-A0A1D6HVS3-F1
#
_entry.id   AF-A0A1D6HVS3-F1
#
_cell.length_a   1.000
_cell.length_b   1.000
_cell.length_c   1.000
_cell.angle_alpha   90.00
_cell.angle_beta   90.00
_cell.angle_gamma   90.00
#
_symmetry.space_group_name_H-M   'P 1'
#
loop_
_entity.id
_entity.type
_entity.pdbx_description
1 polymer ?
#
loop_
_entity_poly.entity_id
_entity_poly.type
_entity_poly.pdbx_seq_one_letter_code
_entity_poly.pdbx_strand_id
1 'polypeptide(L)'
;MSKSGALDLASGLGGKINKVEVKSAVDEYEKYHGYYGGKEEARKSNYTDMVNKYYDLATSFYEYGWGESFHFAHRWNGESLRESIKRHEHFLALQLGLKPGMKVLDVGCGIGGPLREIARFRFDSLEPKIFNACAL
;
A
#
# COMPACT_ATOMS: atom_id res chain seq x y z
N MET A 1 7.87 23.74 -24.59
CA MET A 1 7.84 23.81 -23.11
C MET A 1 6.63 23.03 -22.64
N SER A 2 6.82 21.80 -22.16
CA SER A 2 5.74 20.94 -21.69
C SER A 2 5.16 21.52 -20.39
N LYS A 3 3.84 21.74 -20.35
CA LYS A 3 3.13 22.10 -19.12
C LYS A 3 3.00 20.82 -18.28
N SER A 4 3.95 20.55 -17.39
CA SER A 4 3.85 19.47 -16.40
C SER A 4 2.78 19.85 -15.37
N GLY A 5 1.54 19.44 -15.62
CA GLY A 5 0.45 19.57 -14.65
C GLY A 5 0.53 18.50 -13.58
N ALA A 6 -0.17 18.69 -12.47
CA ALA A 6 -0.31 17.70 -11.38
C ALA A 6 -0.79 16.30 -11.85
N LEU A 7 -1.32 16.21 -13.07
CA LEU A 7 -1.75 14.97 -13.71
C LEU A 7 -0.61 14.13 -14.30
N ASP A 8 0.54 14.73 -14.62
CA ASP A 8 1.73 14.03 -15.13
C ASP A 8 2.53 13.36 -13.99
N LEU A 9 2.37 13.90 -12.77
CA LEU A 9 2.94 13.39 -11.52
C LEU A 9 2.33 12.05 -11.06
N ALA A 10 1.22 11.61 -11.66
CA ALA A 10 0.56 10.35 -11.31
C ALA A 10 1.09 9.15 -12.12
N SER A 11 1.99 9.38 -13.07
CA SER A 11 2.62 8.29 -13.82
C SER A 11 3.55 7.48 -12.90
N GLY A 12 3.25 6.19 -12.72
CA GLY A 12 4.03 5.27 -11.87
C GLY A 12 3.44 4.93 -10.50
N LEU A 13 2.23 5.41 -10.18
CA LEU A 13 1.48 5.00 -8.99
C LEU A 13 0.76 3.66 -9.26
N GLY A 14 0.72 2.78 -8.26
CA GLY A 14 0.18 1.42 -8.32
C GLY A 14 -1.34 1.31 -8.12
N GLY A 15 -2.07 2.42 -8.00
CA GLY A 15 -3.53 2.36 -7.94
C GLY A 15 -4.14 1.83 -9.24
N LYS A 16 -5.18 1.01 -9.11
CA LYS A 16 -5.75 0.23 -10.22
C LYS A 16 -6.82 0.93 -11.03
N ILE A 17 -7.21 2.14 -10.64
CA ILE A 17 -8.36 2.82 -11.22
C ILE A 17 -7.95 3.79 -12.34
N ASN A 18 -8.55 3.64 -13.52
CA ASN A 18 -8.32 4.60 -14.59
C ASN A 18 -9.01 5.92 -14.28
N LYS A 19 -8.44 7.02 -14.76
CA LYS A 19 -8.97 8.37 -14.53
C LYS A 19 -10.46 8.52 -14.89
N VAL A 20 -10.94 7.81 -15.92
CA VAL A 20 -12.33 7.85 -16.37
C VAL A 20 -13.29 7.09 -15.44
N GLU A 21 -12.78 6.17 -14.63
CA GLU A 21 -13.54 5.31 -13.71
C GLU A 21 -13.60 5.87 -12.29
N VAL A 22 -12.72 6.82 -11.95
CA VAL A 22 -12.62 7.39 -10.59
C VAL A 22 -13.97 7.89 -10.09
N LYS A 23 -14.71 8.63 -10.91
CA LYS A 23 -16.00 9.19 -10.50
C LYS A 23 -17.01 8.09 -10.13
N SER A 24 -17.16 7.07 -10.97
CA SER A 24 -18.08 5.97 -10.70
C SER A 24 -17.68 5.19 -9.45
N ALA A 25 -16.38 4.96 -9.23
CA ALA A 25 -15.93 4.27 -8.03
C ALA A 25 -16.18 5.07 -6.75
N VAL A 26 -16.01 6.40 -6.79
CA VAL A 26 -16.38 7.28 -5.66
C VAL A 26 -17.90 7.21 -5.41
N ASP A 27 -18.71 7.37 -6.45
CA ASP A 27 -20.19 7.33 -6.34
C ASP A 27 -20.68 5.99 -5.76
N GLU A 28 -20.00 4.88 -6.07
CA GLU A 28 -20.30 3.57 -5.49
C GLU A 28 -19.79 3.42 -4.05
N TYR A 29 -18.59 3.91 -3.75
CA TYR A 29 -18.02 3.87 -2.41
C TYR A 29 -18.84 4.69 -1.41
N GLU A 30 -19.28 5.89 -1.80
CA GLU A 30 -20.09 6.78 -0.96
C GLU A 30 -21.39 6.11 -0.49
N LYS A 31 -22.02 5.27 -1.33
CA LYS A 31 -23.24 4.53 -0.98
C LYS A 31 -23.08 3.56 0.20
N TYR A 32 -21.86 3.20 0.58
CA TYR A 32 -21.63 2.38 1.78
C TYR A 32 -21.71 3.17 3.08
N HIS A 33 -21.66 4.51 3.02
CA HIS A 33 -21.61 5.36 4.20
C HIS A 33 -22.98 5.95 4.53
N GLY A 34 -23.35 5.91 5.82
CA GLY A 34 -24.67 6.37 6.28
C GLY A 34 -24.96 7.85 5.98
N TYR A 35 -23.93 8.69 5.86
CA TYR A 35 -24.06 10.08 5.42
C TYR A 35 -24.70 10.21 4.04
N TYR A 36 -24.52 9.22 3.16
CA TYR A 36 -25.07 9.17 1.81
C TYR A 36 -26.25 8.19 1.68
N GLY A 37 -26.87 7.78 2.80
CA GLY A 37 -28.02 6.87 2.80
C GLY A 37 -27.65 5.39 2.76
N GLY A 38 -26.38 5.04 2.98
CA GLY A 38 -25.92 3.66 3.08
C GLY A 38 -26.49 2.92 4.29
N LYS A 39 -26.91 1.66 4.09
CA LYS A 39 -27.42 0.79 5.17
C LYS A 39 -26.30 -0.05 5.76
N GLU A 40 -26.30 -0.24 7.08
CA GLU A 40 -25.27 -0.99 7.78
C GLU A 40 -25.23 -2.46 7.33
N GLU A 41 -26.38 -3.07 7.08
CA GLU A 41 -26.50 -4.46 6.61
C GLU A 41 -25.86 -4.64 5.23
N ALA A 42 -26.08 -3.69 4.32
CA ALA A 42 -25.51 -3.70 2.98
C ALA A 42 -23.99 -3.50 3.01
N ARG A 43 -23.49 -2.65 3.93
CA ARG A 43 -22.06 -2.47 4.16
C ARG A 43 -21.41 -3.73 4.72
N LYS A 44 -22.06 -4.40 5.70
CA LYS A 44 -21.54 -5.64 6.28
C LYS A 44 -21.51 -6.78 5.27
N SER A 45 -22.57 -6.94 4.47
CA SER A 45 -22.62 -8.00 3.46
C SER A 45 -21.65 -7.79 2.29
N ASN A 46 -21.26 -6.54 2.01
CA ASN A 46 -20.33 -6.17 0.94
C ASN A 46 -19.02 -5.57 1.49
N TYR A 47 -18.61 -5.92 2.71
CA TYR A 47 -17.45 -5.31 3.37
C TYR A 47 -16.17 -5.42 2.52
N THR A 48 -15.93 -6.60 1.93
CA THR A 48 -14.79 -6.82 1.02
C THR A 48 -14.79 -5.87 -0.17
N ASP A 49 -15.96 -5.63 -0.80
CA ASP A 49 -16.07 -4.72 -1.93
C ASP A 49 -15.85 -3.26 -1.51
N MET A 50 -16.43 -2.84 -0.39
CA MET A 50 -16.21 -1.51 0.19
C MET A 50 -14.72 -1.26 0.47
N VAL A 51 -14.03 -2.24 1.07
CA VAL A 51 -12.59 -2.15 1.39
C VAL A 51 -11.75 -2.09 0.11
N ASN A 52 -12.04 -2.96 -0.87
CA ASN A 52 -11.33 -2.94 -2.15
C ASN A 52 -11.47 -1.58 -2.84
N LYS A 53 -12.69 -1.02 -2.90
CA LYS A 53 -12.94 0.30 -3.47
C LYS A 53 -12.19 1.41 -2.75
N TYR A 54 -12.12 1.36 -1.41
CA TYR A 54 -11.31 2.31 -0.64
C TYR A 54 -9.85 2.26 -1.07
N TYR A 55 -9.24 1.06 -1.11
CA TYR A 55 -7.83 0.94 -1.48
C TYR A 55 -7.59 1.25 -2.96
N ASP A 56 -8.49 0.91 -3.88
CA ASP A 56 -8.38 1.27 -5.30
C ASP A 56 -8.39 2.79 -5.51
N LEU A 57 -9.23 3.51 -4.75
CA LEU A 57 -9.30 4.98 -4.78
C LEU A 57 -8.11 5.63 -4.06
N ALA A 58 -7.74 5.11 -2.90
CA ALA A 58 -6.82 5.78 -2.01
C ALA A 58 -5.34 5.48 -2.34
N THR A 59 -5.02 4.32 -2.92
CA THR A 59 -3.62 3.91 -3.17
C THR A 59 -2.85 4.94 -3.99
N SER A 60 -3.38 5.41 -5.12
CA SER A 60 -2.69 6.43 -5.92
C SER A 60 -2.50 7.73 -5.14
N PHE A 61 -3.50 8.16 -4.38
CA PHE A 61 -3.39 9.39 -3.58
C PHE A 61 -2.33 9.23 -2.48
N TYR A 62 -2.30 8.07 -1.84
CA TYR A 62 -1.39 7.71 -0.78
C TYR A 62 0.05 7.64 -1.26
N GLU A 63 0.30 6.99 -2.39
CA GLU A 63 1.63 6.92 -2.98
C GLU A 63 2.11 8.30 -3.45
N TYR A 64 1.21 9.13 -3.99
CA TYR A 64 1.54 10.50 -4.37
C TYR A 64 1.93 11.36 -3.16
N GLY A 65 1.16 11.29 -2.07
CA GLY A 65 1.37 12.14 -0.90
C GLY A 65 2.45 11.65 0.08
N TRP A 66 2.59 10.33 0.25
CA TRP A 66 3.40 9.71 1.30
C TRP A 66 4.41 8.67 0.78
N GLY A 67 4.40 8.38 -0.53
CA GLY A 67 5.29 7.40 -1.15
C GLY A 67 4.83 5.95 -0.96
N GLU A 68 5.70 5.01 -1.32
CA GLU A 68 5.38 3.59 -1.43
C GLU A 68 5.36 2.83 -0.09
N SER A 69 5.60 3.49 1.05
CA SER A 69 5.69 2.85 2.36
C SER A 69 5.19 3.77 3.47
N PHE A 70 4.24 3.29 4.27
CA PHE A 70 3.72 3.95 5.48
C PHE A 70 4.47 3.53 6.74
N HIS A 71 5.74 3.17 6.59
CA HIS A 71 6.58 2.70 7.66
C HIS A 71 7.46 3.84 8.16
N PHE A 72 7.59 3.96 9.48
CA PHE A 72 8.40 5.00 10.10
C PHE A 72 9.60 4.38 10.79
N ALA A 73 10.74 5.06 10.69
CA ALA A 73 11.98 4.63 11.31
C ALA A 73 12.69 5.82 11.95
N HIS A 74 13.43 5.55 13.02
CA HIS A 74 14.33 6.54 13.60
C HIS A 74 15.45 6.86 12.60
N ARG A 75 15.69 8.15 12.35
CA ARG A 75 16.64 8.64 11.34
C ARG A 75 17.93 9.10 12.00
N TRP A 76 19.07 8.61 11.49
CA TRP A 76 20.39 9.07 11.94
C TRP A 76 20.80 10.38 11.27
N ASN A 77 21.79 11.05 11.85
CA ASN A 77 22.32 12.28 11.27
C ASN A 77 22.97 11.99 9.91
N GLY A 78 22.61 12.77 8.88
CA GLY A 78 23.04 12.56 7.49
C GLY A 78 22.30 11.46 6.73
N GLU A 79 21.37 10.73 7.36
CA GLU A 79 20.57 9.70 6.71
C GLU A 79 19.32 10.30 6.06
N SER A 80 18.95 9.85 4.85
CA SER A 80 17.67 10.24 4.24
C SER A 80 16.50 9.50 4.90
N LEU A 81 15.28 10.03 4.77
CA LEU A 81 14.08 9.32 5.27
C LEU A 81 13.98 7.91 4.65
N ARG A 82 14.17 7.79 3.34
CA ARG A 82 14.10 6.52 2.62
C ARG A 82 15.12 5.50 3.14
N GLU A 83 16.38 5.93 3.32
CA GLU A 83 17.43 5.02 3.80
C GLU A 83 17.18 4.60 5.26
N SER A 84 16.63 5.50 6.10
CA SER A 84 16.28 5.14 7.48
C SER A 84 15.21 4.05 7.58
N ILE A 85 14.20 4.12 6.70
CA ILE A 85 13.13 3.11 6.60
C ILE A 85 13.70 1.77 6.14
N LYS A 86 14.48 1.77 5.05
CA LYS A 86 15.15 0.56 4.54
C LYS A 86 16.03 -0.11 5.59
N ARG A 87 16.86 0.66 6.28
CA ARG A 87 17.72 0.14 7.36
C ARG A 87 16.88 -0.52 8.45
N HIS A 88 15.75 0.07 8.83
CA HIS A 88 14.87 -0.51 9.85
C HIS A 88 14.22 -1.80 9.36
N GLU A 89 13.76 -1.85 8.12
CA GLU A 89 13.20 -3.04 7.48
C GLU A 89 14.23 -4.18 7.37
N HIS A 90 15.47 -3.86 6.99
CA HIS A 90 16.58 -4.81 6.95
C HIS A 90 16.91 -5.33 8.35
N PHE A 91 16.90 -4.46 9.37
CA PHE A 91 17.07 -4.84 10.76
C PHE A 91 15.98 -5.82 11.21
N LEU A 92 14.70 -5.54 10.95
CA LEU A 92 13.59 -6.45 11.27
C LEU A 92 13.77 -7.80 10.60
N ALA A 93 14.14 -7.80 9.32
CA ALA A 93 14.39 -9.03 8.59
C ALA A 93 15.51 -9.88 9.21
N LEU A 94 16.60 -9.23 9.67
CA LEU A 94 17.70 -9.89 10.36
C LEU A 94 17.30 -10.42 11.73
N GLN A 95 16.56 -9.63 12.52
CA GLN A 95 16.06 -10.04 13.85
C GLN A 95 15.11 -11.22 13.77
N LEU A 96 14.24 -11.26 12.76
CA LEU A 96 13.36 -12.39 12.48
C LEU A 96 14.10 -13.62 11.93
N GLY A 97 15.39 -13.48 11.60
CA GLY A 97 16.20 -14.58 11.07
C GLY A 97 15.70 -15.10 9.72
N LEU A 98 15.06 -14.24 8.91
CA LEU A 98 14.49 -14.64 7.62
C LEU A 98 15.55 -15.25 6.72
N LYS A 99 15.23 -16.32 6.00
CA LYS A 99 16.15 -17.02 5.09
C LYS A 99 15.43 -17.43 3.81
N PRO A 100 16.13 -17.54 2.67
CA PRO A 100 15.57 -18.12 1.45
C PRO A 100 14.84 -19.44 1.72
N GLY A 101 13.66 -19.61 1.09
CA GLY A 101 12.80 -20.78 1.27
C GLY A 101 11.79 -20.70 2.43
N MET A 102 11.88 -19.68 3.30
CA MET A 102 10.88 -19.45 4.34
C MET A 102 9.57 -18.90 3.78
N LYS A 103 8.45 -19.28 4.40
CA LYS A 103 7.14 -18.63 4.18
C LYS A 103 6.99 -17.49 5.18
N VAL A 104 6.60 -16.31 4.71
CA VAL A 104 6.45 -15.11 5.54
C VAL A 104 5.02 -14.60 5.39
N LEU A 105 4.40 -14.26 6.52
CA LEU A 105 3.09 -13.63 6.60
C LEU A 105 3.30 -12.17 7.03
N ASP A 106 2.84 -11.24 6.20
CA ASP A 106 2.81 -9.81 6.54
C ASP A 106 1.38 -9.42 6.93
N VAL A 107 1.18 -9.18 8.24
CA VAL A 107 -0.13 -8.81 8.81
C VAL A 107 -0.20 -7.29 8.93
N GLY A 108 -1.13 -6.69 8.20
CA GLY A 108 -1.20 -5.23 8.08
C GLY A 108 -0.25 -4.70 7.01
N CYS A 109 -0.17 -5.40 5.87
CA CYS A 109 0.73 -5.08 4.77
C CYS A 109 0.59 -3.67 4.16
N GLY A 110 -0.54 -3.00 4.37
CA GLY A 110 -0.87 -1.75 3.69
C GLY A 110 -0.69 -1.90 2.17
N ILE A 111 0.00 -0.94 1.54
CA ILE A 111 0.34 -1.01 0.11
C ILE A 111 1.59 -1.86 -0.18
N GLY A 112 2.16 -2.56 0.82
CA GLY A 112 3.20 -3.57 0.65
C GLY A 112 4.65 -3.06 0.62
N GLY A 113 4.90 -1.79 0.93
CA GLY A 113 6.23 -1.17 0.91
C GLY A 113 7.31 -1.96 1.67
N PRO A 114 7.14 -2.18 2.98
CA PRO A 114 8.15 -2.85 3.81
C PRO A 114 8.48 -4.26 3.35
N LEU A 115 7.46 -5.04 3.01
CA LEU A 115 7.65 -6.42 2.60
C LEU A 115 8.35 -6.53 1.25
N ARG A 116 8.09 -5.62 0.30
CA ARG A 116 8.82 -5.56 -0.97
C ARG A 116 10.31 -5.29 -0.75
N GLU A 117 10.65 -4.38 0.16
CA GLU A 117 12.05 -4.10 0.49
C GLU A 117 12.72 -5.27 1.20
N ILE A 118 12.07 -5.86 2.21
CA ILE A 118 12.56 -7.06 2.91
C ILE A 118 12.77 -8.21 1.92
N ALA A 119 11.84 -8.38 0.98
CA ALA A 119 11.95 -9.44 0.00
C ALA A 119 13.17 -9.27 -0.91
N ARG A 120 13.41 -8.05 -1.42
CA ARG A 120 14.62 -7.73 -2.20
C ARG A 120 15.91 -7.92 -1.40
N PHE A 121 15.88 -7.64 -0.10
CA PHE A 121 17.05 -7.74 0.76
C PHE A 121 17.38 -9.20 1.16
N ARG A 122 16.38 -10.06 1.38
CA ARG A 122 16.59 -11.41 1.96
C ARG A 122 16.36 -12.57 1.02
N PHE A 123 15.62 -12.37 -0.06
CA PHE A 123 15.23 -13.42 -0.98
C PHE A 123 15.81 -13.10 -2.36
N ASP A 124 16.79 -13.89 -2.79
CA ASP A 124 17.16 -13.94 -4.20
C ASP A 124 15.92 -14.36 -5.01
N SER A 125 15.83 -13.90 -6.26
CA SER A 125 14.73 -13.93 -7.25
C SER A 125 13.84 -15.17 -7.40
N LEU A 126 14.03 -16.22 -6.61
CA LEU A 126 13.10 -17.34 -6.44
C LEU A 126 11.99 -16.94 -5.46
N GLU A 127 10.82 -16.63 -6.03
CA GLU A 127 9.58 -16.26 -5.35
C GLU A 127 9.48 -16.82 -3.92
N PRO A 128 9.76 -16.01 -2.89
CA PRO A 128 9.32 -16.34 -1.56
C PRO A 128 7.81 -16.54 -1.61
N LYS A 129 7.29 -17.62 -1.02
CA LYS A 129 5.85 -17.80 -0.80
C LYS A 129 5.43 -16.81 0.28
N ILE A 130 5.33 -15.54 -0.13
CA ILE A 130 4.90 -14.41 0.65
C ILE A 130 3.38 -14.41 0.67
N PHE A 131 2.82 -14.39 1.87
CA PHE A 131 1.39 -14.26 2.07
C PHE A 131 1.12 -12.88 2.66
N ASN A 132 0.30 -12.11 1.96
CA ASN A 132 -0.17 -10.82 2.43
C ASN A 132 -1.49 -11.04 3.15
N ALA A 133 -1.55 -10.68 4.43
CA ALA A 133 -2.79 -10.55 5.17
C ALA A 133 -2.97 -9.08 5.51
N CYS A 134 -3.59 -8.32 4.60
CA CYS A 134 -3.94 -6.96 4.92
C CYS A 134 -5.08 -7.02 5.94
N ALA A 135 -4.77 -6.62 7.17
CA ALA A 135 -5.75 -6.53 8.23
C ALA A 135 -6.63 -5.31 7.94
N LEU A 136 -7.87 -5.62 7.54
CA LEU A 136 -9.09 -4.81 7.56
C LEU A 136 -9.33 -3.82 6.41
#